data_AF-A0A4U1L9U4-F1
#
_entry.id   AF-A0A4U1L9U4-F1
#
_cell.length_a   1.000
_cell.length_b   1.000
_cell.length_c   1.000
_cell.angle_alpha   90.00
_cell.angle_beta   90.00
_cell.angle_gamma   90.00
#
_symmetry.space_group_name_H-M   'P 1'
#
loop_
_entity.id
_entity.type
_entity.pdbx_description
1 polymer ?
#
loop_
_entity_poly.entity_id
_entity_poly.type
_entity_poly.pdbx_seq_one_letter_code
_entity_poly.pdbx_strand_id
1 'polypeptide(L)'
;MAKGEHDFDYASVEVPPGAIFIEADEPLLVYPSVAAAERHLEAEDVTDGVYPAAYGPNGEPYRVRSDGRHVIIEPTGEPERAGELRLLRLQYLEAIGRNPDANSTNNDLVATVWVIERDVWRKHGPYGDRCGTRVPPWGCIGLLLLVAAGFYLAFR
;
A
#
# COMPACT_ATOMS: atom_id res chain seq x y z
N MET A 1 -15.74 -17.47 -18.73
CA MET A 1 -15.64 -15.99 -18.71
C MET A 1 -14.71 -15.63 -17.56
N ALA A 2 -13.63 -14.92 -17.85
CA ALA A 2 -12.52 -14.69 -16.92
C ALA A 2 -12.95 -13.74 -15.80
N LYS A 3 -13.00 -14.26 -14.57
CA LYS A 3 -13.30 -13.52 -13.33
C LYS A 3 -12.14 -12.57 -12.90
N GLY A 4 -11.15 -12.36 -13.77
CA GLY A 4 -9.87 -11.73 -13.43
C GLY A 4 -9.80 -10.23 -13.72
N GLU A 5 -10.42 -9.80 -14.81
CA GLU A 5 -10.15 -8.49 -15.43
C GLU A 5 -10.97 -7.34 -14.83
N HIS A 6 -12.06 -7.65 -14.10
CA HIS A 6 -12.95 -6.64 -13.54
C HIS A 6 -12.58 -6.17 -12.12
N ASP A 7 -11.81 -6.93 -11.34
CA ASP A 7 -11.63 -6.54 -9.93
C ASP A 7 -10.59 -5.41 -9.76
N PHE A 8 -9.72 -5.19 -10.75
CA PHE A 8 -8.80 -4.04 -10.83
C PHE A 8 -9.37 -2.88 -11.66
N ASP A 9 -10.69 -2.72 -11.68
CA ASP A 9 -11.32 -1.64 -12.46
C ASP A 9 -11.10 -0.27 -11.80
N TYR A 10 -9.92 0.29 -12.06
CA TYR A 10 -9.53 1.66 -11.76
C TYR A 10 -10.14 2.66 -12.78
N ALA A 11 -11.17 2.30 -13.56
CA ALA A 11 -11.78 3.22 -14.53
C ALA A 11 -12.61 4.32 -13.86
N SER A 12 -13.01 4.15 -12.59
CA SER A 12 -13.81 5.15 -11.89
C SER A 12 -13.00 6.40 -11.53
N VAL A 13 -13.61 7.57 -11.77
CA VAL A 13 -13.10 8.86 -11.29
C VAL A 13 -13.28 8.99 -9.78
N GLU A 14 -14.35 8.41 -9.25
CA GLU A 14 -14.68 8.40 -7.84
C GLU A 14 -14.12 7.16 -7.14
N VAL A 15 -13.93 7.26 -5.83
CA VAL A 15 -13.47 6.15 -5.00
C VAL A 15 -14.58 5.11 -4.89
N PRO A 16 -14.35 3.86 -5.33
CA PRO A 16 -15.36 2.81 -5.20
C PRO A 16 -15.76 2.59 -3.74
N PRO A 17 -17.04 2.32 -3.43
CA PRO A 17 -17.48 2.00 -2.07
C PRO A 17 -16.76 0.78 -1.48
N GLY A 18 -16.30 -0.15 -2.32
CA GLY A 18 -15.54 -1.34 -1.92
C GLY A 18 -14.03 -1.14 -1.83
N ALA A 19 -13.51 0.07 -2.07
CA ALA A 19 -12.08 0.33 -2.04
C ALA A 19 -11.49 0.06 -0.65
N ILE A 20 -10.25 -0.40 -0.64
CA ILE A 20 -9.53 -0.73 0.59
C ILE A 20 -8.17 -0.02 0.61
N PHE A 21 -7.87 0.58 1.75
CA PHE A 21 -6.63 1.29 2.06
C PHE A 21 -5.85 0.42 3.04
N ILE A 22 -4.63 0.04 2.70
CA ILE A 22 -3.83 -0.93 3.45
C ILE A 22 -2.55 -0.26 3.89
N GLU A 23 -2.38 -0.16 5.21
CA GLU A 23 -1.14 0.28 5.83
C GLU A 23 -0.03 -0.70 5.46
N ALA A 24 1.13 -0.17 5.09
CA ALA A 24 2.30 -0.94 4.70
C ALA A 24 3.58 -0.20 5.13
N ASP A 25 4.70 -0.91 5.17
CA ASP A 25 6.02 -0.34 5.49
C ASP A 25 6.52 0.66 4.43
N GLU A 26 5.98 0.57 3.22
CA GLU A 26 6.13 1.55 2.13
C GLU A 26 4.75 2.20 1.86
N PRO A 27 4.65 3.33 1.13
CA PRO A 27 3.50 4.23 1.30
C PRO A 27 2.15 3.51 1.05
N LEU A 28 1.13 3.90 1.83
CA LEU A 28 -0.24 3.38 1.84
C LEU A 28 -0.68 2.76 0.50
N LEU A 29 -1.03 1.47 0.52
CA LEU A 29 -1.50 0.77 -0.68
C LEU A 29 -3.02 0.96 -0.83
N VAL A 30 -3.48 1.28 -2.04
CA VAL A 30 -4.92 1.48 -2.32
C VAL A 30 -5.40 0.59 -3.45
N TYR A 31 -6.48 -0.14 -3.17
CA TYR A 31 -7.12 -1.07 -4.10
C TYR A 31 -8.60 -0.73 -4.32
N PRO A 32 -9.16 -0.98 -5.52
CA PRO A 32 -10.56 -0.71 -5.86
C PRO A 32 -11.53 -1.63 -5.13
N SER A 33 -11.05 -2.78 -4.67
CA SER A 33 -11.85 -3.79 -3.99
C SER A 33 -10.99 -4.63 -3.05
N VAL A 34 -11.63 -5.25 -2.06
CA VAL A 34 -11.03 -6.31 -1.23
C VAL A 34 -10.48 -7.43 -2.11
N ALA A 35 -11.24 -7.89 -3.12
CA ALA A 35 -10.81 -8.96 -4.02
C ALA A 35 -9.55 -8.60 -4.81
N ALA A 36 -9.36 -7.33 -5.19
CA ALA A 36 -8.14 -6.87 -5.83
C ALA A 36 -6.94 -6.94 -4.87
N ALA A 37 -7.12 -6.49 -3.63
CA ALA A 37 -6.07 -6.56 -2.61
C ALA A 37 -5.68 -8.01 -2.28
N GLU A 38 -6.65 -8.89 -2.03
CA GLU A 38 -6.38 -10.30 -1.69
C GLU A 38 -5.61 -11.06 -2.78
N ARG A 39 -5.76 -10.65 -4.06
CA ARG A 39 -5.02 -11.24 -5.18
C ARG A 39 -3.64 -10.65 -5.40
N HIS A 40 -3.43 -9.40 -4.99
CA HIS A 40 -2.17 -8.70 -5.21
C HIS A 40 -1.20 -8.83 -4.03
N LEU A 41 -1.71 -8.85 -2.80
CA LEU A 41 -0.88 -8.98 -1.61
C LEU A 41 -0.31 -10.38 -1.46
N GLU A 42 0.92 -10.47 -0.94
CA GLU A 42 1.58 -11.74 -0.69
C GLU A 42 1.22 -12.27 0.70
N ALA A 43 0.88 -13.56 0.78
CA ALA A 43 0.55 -14.24 2.04
C ALA A 43 1.73 -14.29 3.04
N GLU A 44 2.96 -14.26 2.53
CA GLU A 44 4.21 -14.22 3.32
C GLU A 44 4.34 -12.86 4.02
N ASP A 45 4.21 -11.76 3.29
CA ASP A 45 4.23 -10.39 3.85
C ASP A 45 3.18 -10.18 4.95
N VAL A 46 1.96 -10.75 4.79
CA VAL A 46 0.93 -10.71 5.84
C VAL A 46 1.39 -11.46 7.09
N THR A 47 2.06 -12.60 6.91
CA THR A 47 2.58 -13.42 8.03
C THR A 47 3.72 -12.70 8.75
N ASP A 48 4.53 -11.97 8.01
CA ASP A 48 5.64 -11.17 8.54
C ASP A 48 5.18 -9.82 9.14
N GLY A 49 3.90 -9.49 9.01
CA GLY A 49 3.29 -8.32 9.64
C GLY A 49 3.46 -7.02 8.84
N VAL A 50 3.84 -7.09 7.56
CA VAL A 50 4.04 -5.93 6.67
C VAL A 50 2.77 -5.12 6.47
N TYR A 51 1.59 -5.76 6.60
CA TYR A 51 0.27 -5.13 6.44
C TYR A 51 -0.50 -5.09 7.77
N PRO A 52 -0.13 -4.20 8.71
CA PRO A 52 -0.64 -4.23 10.08
C PRO A 52 -2.12 -3.83 10.19
N ALA A 53 -2.64 -3.04 9.25
CA ALA A 53 -4.02 -2.59 9.25
C ALA A 53 -4.57 -2.35 7.83
N ALA A 54 -5.89 -2.49 7.70
CA ALA A 54 -6.63 -2.14 6.50
C ALA A 54 -7.92 -1.40 6.84
N TYR A 55 -8.35 -0.49 5.97
CA TYR A 55 -9.50 0.36 6.18
C TYR A 55 -10.34 0.52 4.90
N GLY A 56 -11.65 0.61 5.07
CA GLY A 56 -12.57 1.09 4.04
C GLY A 56 -12.45 2.60 3.80
N PRO A 57 -13.19 3.16 2.83
CA PRO A 57 -13.07 4.57 2.45
C PRO A 57 -13.34 5.56 3.59
N ASN A 58 -14.22 5.21 4.54
CA ASN A 58 -14.58 6.07 5.66
C ASN A 58 -13.79 5.76 6.94
N GLY A 59 -12.90 4.76 6.90
CA GLY A 59 -12.15 4.31 8.07
C GLY A 59 -12.73 3.07 8.74
N GLU A 60 -13.66 2.36 8.09
CA GLU A 60 -14.16 1.07 8.56
C GLU A 60 -12.98 0.09 8.67
N PRO A 61 -12.66 -0.46 9.86
CA PRO A 61 -11.52 -1.34 10.01
C PRO A 61 -11.75 -2.74 9.40
N TYR A 62 -10.73 -3.23 8.71
CA TYR A 62 -10.64 -4.58 8.17
C TYR A 62 -9.45 -5.31 8.78
N ARG A 63 -9.61 -6.61 9.00
CA ARG A 63 -8.52 -7.48 9.42
C ARG A 63 -7.90 -8.15 8.22
N VAL A 64 -6.59 -8.04 8.09
CA VAL A 64 -5.78 -8.74 7.09
C VAL A 64 -5.21 -10.00 7.74
N ARG A 65 -5.40 -11.16 7.11
CA ARG A 65 -4.85 -12.45 7.56
C ARG A 65 -4.33 -13.26 6.37
N SER A 66 -3.59 -14.31 6.67
CA SER A 66 -3.12 -15.30 5.70
C SER A 66 -3.62 -16.69 6.10
N ASP A 67 -4.05 -17.49 5.13
CA ASP A 67 -4.28 -18.95 5.30
C ASP A 67 -3.03 -19.79 4.95
N GLY A 68 -1.89 -19.13 4.74
CA GLY A 68 -0.63 -19.70 4.28
C GLY A 68 -0.47 -19.70 2.76
N ARG A 69 -1.53 -19.50 1.98
CA ARG A 69 -1.47 -19.42 0.51
C ARG A 69 -2.15 -18.17 -0.05
N HIS A 70 -3.16 -17.67 0.63
CA HIS A 70 -3.95 -16.53 0.20
C HIS A 70 -4.07 -15.53 1.33
N VAL A 71 -4.18 -14.26 0.93
CA VAL A 71 -4.57 -13.19 1.82
C VAL A 71 -6.09 -13.19 1.95
N ILE A 72 -6.56 -13.00 3.18
CA ILE A 72 -7.98 -12.89 3.54
C ILE A 72 -8.17 -11.55 4.23
N ILE A 73 -9.07 -10.73 3.69
CA ILE A 73 -9.41 -9.41 4.24
C ILE A 73 -10.91 -9.40 4.57
N GLU A 74 -11.22 -9.16 5.83
CA GLU A 74 -12.61 -9.18 6.31
C GLU A 74 -12.92 -7.99 7.23
N PRO A 75 -14.17 -7.50 7.21
CA PRO A 75 -14.58 -6.43 8.11
C PRO A 75 -14.52 -6.91 9.56
N THR A 76 -14.04 -6.05 10.47
CA THR A 76 -13.98 -6.41 11.90
C THR A 76 -15.30 -6.16 12.63
N GLY A 77 -16.15 -5.30 12.08
CA GLY A 77 -17.37 -4.81 12.74
C GLY A 77 -17.10 -3.77 13.83
N GLU A 78 -15.84 -3.34 14.01
CA GLU A 78 -15.48 -2.28 14.93
C GLU A 78 -15.89 -0.89 14.38
N PRO A 79 -16.01 0.13 15.25
CA PRO A 79 -16.32 1.49 14.81
C PRO A 79 -15.29 2.05 13.82
N GLU A 80 -15.76 2.95 12.95
CA GLU A 80 -14.92 3.69 12.01
C GLU A 80 -13.79 4.45 12.72
N ARG A 81 -12.59 4.34 12.17
CA ARG A 81 -11.37 4.99 12.66
C ARG A 81 -10.89 6.05 11.67
N ALA A 82 -11.79 6.96 11.30
CA ALA A 82 -11.54 8.01 10.32
C ALA A 82 -10.27 8.85 10.61
N GLY A 83 -9.92 9.03 11.88
CA GLY A 83 -8.70 9.75 12.30
C GLY A 83 -7.40 9.01 11.95
N GLU A 84 -7.34 7.69 12.17
CA GLU A 84 -6.17 6.87 11.85
C GLU A 84 -5.94 6.85 10.33
N LEU A 85 -6.99 6.59 9.57
CA LEU A 85 -6.92 6.58 8.11
C LEU A 85 -6.57 7.97 7.52
N ARG A 86 -7.01 9.05 8.16
CA ARG A 86 -6.59 10.41 7.78
C ARG A 86 -5.08 10.58 7.95
N LEU A 87 -4.50 10.13 9.05
CA LEU A 87 -3.06 10.21 9.28
C LEU A 87 -2.27 9.43 8.22
N LEU A 88 -2.71 8.20 7.90
CA LEU A 88 -2.07 7.38 6.86
C LEU A 88 -2.08 8.07 5.50
N ARG A 89 -3.19 8.71 5.11
CA ARG A 89 -3.28 9.47 3.85
C ARG A 89 -2.35 10.68 3.83
N LEU A 90 -2.24 11.39 4.96
CA LEU A 90 -1.32 12.53 5.07
C LEU A 90 0.15 12.07 4.95
N GLN A 91 0.52 10.99 5.64
CA GLN A 91 1.85 10.39 5.55
C GLN A 91 2.18 9.92 4.13
N TYR A 92 1.22 9.28 3.46
CA TYR A 92 1.35 8.90 2.06
C TYR A 92 1.66 10.11 1.16
N LEU A 93 0.86 11.18 1.28
CA LEU A 93 1.03 12.39 0.48
C LEU A 93 2.38 13.05 0.76
N GLU A 94 2.78 13.15 2.02
CA GLU A 94 4.09 13.66 2.43
C GLU A 94 5.24 12.83 1.83
N ALA A 95 5.16 11.50 1.89
CA ALA A 95 6.18 10.59 1.36
C ALA A 95 6.41 10.74 -0.15
N ILE A 96 5.37 11.10 -0.91
CA ILE A 96 5.47 11.35 -2.36
C ILE A 96 5.70 12.83 -2.69
N GLY A 97 6.02 13.67 -1.70
CA GLY A 97 6.30 15.10 -1.88
C GLY A 97 5.09 15.95 -2.23
N ARG A 98 3.88 15.45 -1.95
CA ARG A 98 2.61 16.18 -2.10
C ARG A 98 2.20 16.70 -0.74
N ASN A 99 2.33 17.99 -0.49
CA ASN A 99 1.85 18.58 0.75
C ASN A 99 0.37 18.95 0.59
N PRO A 100 -0.58 18.27 1.26
CA PRO A 100 -1.98 18.67 1.19
C PRO A 100 -2.17 20.07 1.79
N ASP A 101 -3.19 20.79 1.33
CA ASP A 101 -3.57 22.06 1.95
C ASP A 101 -3.97 21.79 3.41
N ALA A 102 -3.58 22.67 4.33
CA ALA A 102 -3.98 22.60 5.74
C ALA A 102 -5.52 22.56 5.90
N ASN A 103 -6.25 23.08 4.92
CA ASN A 103 -7.72 23.08 4.89
C ASN A 103 -8.35 21.91 4.13
N SER A 104 -7.56 20.96 3.59
CA SER A 104 -8.11 19.80 2.88
C SER A 104 -9.03 18.99 3.77
N THR A 105 -10.25 18.76 3.30
CA THR A 105 -11.22 17.89 3.97
C THR A 105 -10.81 16.42 3.82
N ASN A 106 -11.40 15.53 4.62
CA ASN A 106 -11.16 14.08 4.47
C ASN A 106 -11.50 13.60 3.05
N ASN A 107 -12.60 14.08 2.47
CA ASN A 107 -13.01 13.70 1.12
C ASN A 107 -12.00 14.15 0.07
N ASP A 108 -11.41 15.35 0.24
CA ASP A 108 -10.36 15.85 -0.66
C ASP A 108 -9.11 14.96 -0.60
N LEU A 109 -8.72 14.52 0.60
CA LEU A 109 -7.59 13.60 0.79
C LEU A 109 -7.87 12.24 0.15
N VAL A 110 -9.07 11.68 0.36
CA VAL A 110 -9.47 10.40 -0.23
C VAL A 110 -9.43 10.49 -1.77
N ALA A 111 -10.03 11.52 -2.34
CA ALA A 111 -10.06 11.74 -3.79
C ALA A 111 -8.65 11.95 -4.36
N THR A 112 -7.80 12.70 -3.67
CA THR A 112 -6.41 12.96 -4.10
C THR A 112 -5.59 11.67 -4.12
N VAL A 113 -5.60 10.91 -3.02
CA VAL A 113 -4.88 9.63 -2.94
C VAL A 113 -5.40 8.66 -4.00
N TRP A 114 -6.72 8.58 -4.18
CA TRP A 114 -7.32 7.73 -5.21
C TRP A 114 -6.85 8.08 -6.62
N VAL A 115 -6.85 9.37 -6.99
CA VAL A 115 -6.40 9.80 -8.32
C VAL A 115 -4.94 9.42 -8.56
N ILE A 116 -4.07 9.62 -7.56
CA ILE A 116 -2.64 9.29 -7.66
C ILE A 116 -2.47 7.78 -7.86
N GLU A 117 -3.07 6.97 -6.99
CA GLU A 117 -2.95 5.51 -7.07
C GLU A 117 -3.54 4.95 -8.36
N ARG A 118 -4.74 5.42 -8.73
CA ARG A 118 -5.38 5.05 -10.00
C ARG A 118 -4.47 5.32 -11.20
N ASP A 119 -3.80 6.46 -11.22
CA ASP A 119 -2.90 6.83 -12.31
C ASP A 119 -1.60 5.98 -12.30
N VAL A 120 -1.08 5.64 -11.11
CA VAL A 120 0.04 4.68 -10.95
C VAL A 120 -0.34 3.32 -11.49
N TRP A 121 -1.49 2.78 -11.10
CA TRP A 121 -1.98 1.48 -11.54
C TRP A 121 -2.30 1.43 -13.03
N ARG A 122 -2.88 2.49 -13.60
CA ARG A 122 -3.10 2.57 -15.06
C ARG A 122 -1.80 2.57 -15.85
N LYS A 123 -0.73 3.11 -15.29
CA LYS A 123 0.57 3.20 -15.96
C LYS A 123 1.37 1.90 -15.88
N HIS A 124 1.36 1.22 -14.73
CA HIS A 124 2.20 0.03 -14.49
C HIS A 124 1.40 -1.28 -14.60
N GLY A 125 0.08 -1.24 -14.42
CA GLY A 125 -0.77 -2.43 -14.34
C GLY A 125 -0.60 -3.18 -13.00
N PRO A 126 -1.46 -4.18 -12.73
CA PRO A 126 -1.41 -4.96 -11.49
C PRO A 126 -0.14 -5.82 -11.32
N TYR A 127 0.62 -6.00 -12.40
CA TYR A 127 1.83 -6.83 -12.46
C TYR A 127 3.07 -6.06 -12.94
N GLY A 128 2.96 -4.74 -13.11
CA GLY A 128 4.14 -3.93 -13.45
C GLY A 128 4.94 -3.58 -12.22
N ASP A 129 6.20 -3.24 -12.44
CA ASP A 129 7.12 -2.80 -11.39
C ASP A 129 6.54 -1.53 -10.73
N ARG A 130 5.91 -1.68 -9.57
CA ARG A 130 5.78 -0.58 -8.62
C ARG A 130 7.19 -0.17 -8.20
N CYS A 131 7.44 1.13 -8.06
CA CYS A 131 8.65 1.60 -7.37
C CYS A 131 8.66 0.92 -5.98
N GLY A 132 9.66 0.07 -5.75
CA GLY A 132 9.64 -0.92 -4.67
C GLY A 132 9.99 -2.34 -5.14
N THR A 133 10.70 -2.52 -6.27
CA THR A 133 11.39 -3.79 -6.50
C THR A 133 12.36 -3.99 -5.34
N ARG A 134 12.04 -4.94 -4.45
CA ARG A 134 12.93 -5.65 -3.52
C ARG A 134 14.39 -5.28 -3.81
N VAL A 135 15.06 -4.52 -2.92
CA VAL A 135 16.48 -4.23 -3.08
C VAL A 135 17.15 -5.58 -3.38
N PRO A 136 17.73 -5.78 -4.58
CA PRO A 136 18.32 -7.07 -4.91
C PRO A 136 19.32 -7.39 -3.81
N PRO A 137 19.40 -8.63 -3.28
CA PRO A 137 20.29 -8.95 -2.16
C PRO A 137 21.75 -8.53 -2.41
N TRP A 138 22.15 -8.37 -3.68
CA TRP A 138 23.42 -7.80 -4.11
C TRP A 138 23.67 -6.33 -3.68
N GLY A 139 22.62 -5.51 -3.56
CA GLY A 139 22.72 -4.11 -3.10
C GLY A 139 23.11 -4.00 -1.62
N CYS A 140 22.55 -4.87 -0.77
CA CYS A 140 22.92 -4.96 0.65
C CYS A 140 24.34 -5.53 0.83
N ILE A 141 24.74 -6.52 0.02
CA ILE A 141 26.11 -7.06 0.04
C ILE A 141 27.13 -6.00 -0.40
N GLY A 142 26.82 -5.19 -1.42
CA GLY A 142 27.69 -4.11 -1.89
C GLY A 142 27.97 -3.06 -0.82
N LEU A 143 26.94 -2.66 -0.05
CA LEU A 143 27.08 -1.71 1.05
C LEU A 143 27.93 -2.29 2.20
N LEU A 144 27.68 -3.55 2.58
CA LEU A 144 28.44 -4.23 3.63
C LEU A 144 29.93 -4.40 3.26
N LEU A 145 30.23 -4.72 2.01
CA LEU A 145 31.61 -4.83 1.53
C LEU A 145 32.33 -3.47 1.49
N LEU A 146 31.64 -2.39 1.13
CA LEU A 146 32.22 -1.04 1.16
C LEU A 146 32.52 -0.58 2.59
N VAL A 147 31.61 -0.85 3.54
CA VAL A 147 31.84 -0.55 4.96
C VAL A 147 33.01 -1.38 5.50
N ALA A 148 33.04 -2.69 5.21
CA ALA A 148 34.13 -3.57 5.64
C ALA A 148 35.48 -3.16 5.04
N ALA A 149 35.53 -2.78 3.76
CA ALA A 149 36.74 -2.28 3.10
C ALA A 149 37.19 -0.93 3.69
N GLY A 150 36.26 -0.04 4.02
CA GLY A 150 36.54 1.23 4.69
C GLY A 150 37.16 1.01 6.08
N PHE A 151 36.61 0.09 6.87
CA PHE A 151 37.20 -0.31 8.15
C PHE A 151 38.58 -0.95 7.97
N TYR A 152 38.74 -1.85 7.01
CA TYR A 152 40.03 -2.51 6.76
C TYR A 152 41.14 -1.52 6.35
N LEU A 153 40.80 -0.49 5.56
CA LEU A 153 41.75 0.55 5.15
C LEU A 153 42.03 1.58 6.24
N ALA A 154 41.05 1.89 7.10
CA ALA A 154 41.22 2.86 8.18
C ALA A 154 42.01 2.31 9.38
N PHE A 155 42.02 0.98 9.57
CA PHE A 155 42.69 0.30 10.68
C PHE A 155 43.92 -0.53 10.25
N ARG A 156 44.50 -0.21 9.09
CA ARG A 156 45.78 -0.72 8.62
C ARG A 156 46.85 0.36 8.69
#